data_AF-A0A317NJ13-F1
#
_entry.id   AF-A0A317NJ13-F1
#
_cell.length_a   1.000
_cell.length_b   1.000
_cell.length_c   1.000
_cell.angle_alpha   90.00
_cell.angle_beta   90.00
_cell.angle_gamma   90.00
#
_symmetry.space_group_name_H-M   'P 1'
#
loop_
_entity.id
_entity.type
_entity.pdbx_description
1 polymer ?
#
loop_
_entity_poly.entity_id
_entity_poly.type
_entity_poly.pdbx_seq_one_letter_code
_entity_poly.pdbx_strand_id
1 'polypeptide(L)'
;MTPRARTNQLLYQAELLLETPAGDDEHAEARRMAAEEGALALAELALESLLREVTEHARLERHAWRELLGPEGAEIAELHRLRELAAQPDSWLAWLIGRLEALHASEGVARRRTGAAAGLIAVGSAAALGDELYGCLQAAKAEIAALRETSQEW
;
A
#
# COMPACT_ATOMS: atom_id res chain seq x y z
N MET A 1 0.85 -11.68 19.37
CA MET A 1 0.03 -10.96 18.39
C MET A 1 -0.12 -11.85 17.17
N THR A 2 -1.34 -12.09 16.68
CA THR A 2 -1.57 -12.95 15.50
C THR A 2 -1.22 -12.20 14.20
N PRO A 3 -0.90 -12.90 13.10
CA PRO A 3 -0.69 -12.26 11.79
C PRO A 3 -1.86 -11.36 11.39
N ARG A 4 -3.10 -11.85 11.56
CA ARG A 4 -4.34 -11.10 11.35
C ARG A 4 -4.41 -9.78 12.12
N ALA A 5 -4.09 -9.80 13.42
CA ALA A 5 -4.09 -8.60 14.24
C ALA A 5 -3.01 -7.60 13.79
N ARG A 6 -1.84 -8.10 13.35
CA ARG A 6 -0.77 -7.26 12.84
C ARG A 6 -1.16 -6.56 11.53
N THR A 7 -1.77 -7.28 10.59
CA THR A 7 -2.27 -6.71 9.32
C THR A 7 -3.24 -5.57 9.60
N ASN A 8 -4.23 -5.79 10.48
CA ASN A 8 -5.22 -4.77 10.82
C ASN A 8 -4.59 -3.55 11.51
N GLN A 9 -3.64 -3.76 12.42
CA GLN A 9 -2.95 -2.68 13.12
C GLN A 9 -2.19 -1.78 12.13
N LEU A 10 -1.48 -2.37 11.18
CA LEU A 10 -0.67 -1.61 10.21
C LEU A 10 -1.54 -0.79 9.25
N LEU A 11 -2.65 -1.36 8.77
CA LEU A 11 -3.63 -0.63 7.95
C LEU A 11 -4.18 0.57 8.72
N TYR A 12 -4.61 0.36 9.97
CA TYR A 12 -5.13 1.44 10.81
C TYR A 12 -4.07 2.52 11.09
N GLN A 13 -2.82 2.13 11.31
CA GLN A 13 -1.72 3.08 11.50
C GLN A 13 -1.46 3.94 10.25
N ALA A 14 -1.55 3.35 9.05
CA ALA A 14 -1.41 4.10 7.80
C ALA A 14 -2.52 5.14 7.65
N GLU A 15 -3.77 4.77 7.97
CA GLU A 15 -4.91 5.69 7.95
C GLU A 15 -4.73 6.85 8.93
N LEU A 16 -4.36 6.56 10.18
CA LEU A 16 -4.11 7.60 11.19
C LEU A 16 -3.00 8.58 10.77
N LEU A 17 -1.99 8.07 10.07
CA LEU A 17 -0.90 8.91 9.60
C LEU A 17 -1.37 9.84 8.48
N LEU A 18 -2.25 9.37 7.57
CA LEU A 18 -2.87 10.21 6.54
C LEU A 18 -3.81 11.28 7.13
N GLU A 19 -4.48 10.97 8.24
CA GLU A 19 -5.37 11.92 8.94
C GLU A 19 -4.60 12.98 9.74
N THR A 20 -3.28 12.85 9.88
CA THR A 20 -2.47 13.80 10.66
C THR A 20 -2.46 15.18 9.99
N PRO A 21 -2.93 16.25 10.65
CA PRO A 21 -2.96 17.57 10.05
C PRO A 21 -1.57 18.07 9.68
N ALA A 22 -1.42 18.51 8.43
CA ALA A 22 -0.17 19.07 7.96
C ALA A 22 0.14 20.45 8.59
N GLY A 23 -0.84 21.14 9.18
CA GLY A 23 -0.71 22.53 9.63
C GLY A 23 -0.77 23.53 8.47
N ASP A 24 -0.58 24.81 8.78
CA ASP A 24 -0.71 25.94 7.84
C ASP A 24 0.54 26.85 7.76
N ASP A 25 1.67 26.37 8.29
CA ASP A 25 2.97 27.06 8.25
C ASP A 25 3.82 26.70 7.02
N GLU A 26 5.04 27.26 6.96
CA GLU A 26 6.03 27.00 5.90
C GLU A 26 6.49 25.53 5.78
N HIS A 27 6.25 24.72 6.79
CA HIS A 27 6.59 23.29 6.82
C HIS A 27 5.42 22.38 6.48
N ALA A 28 4.22 22.93 6.25
CA ALA A 28 3.01 22.14 6.00
C ALA A 28 3.18 21.15 4.84
N GLU A 29 3.79 21.58 3.72
CA GLU A 29 4.02 20.70 2.58
C GLU A 29 4.99 19.56 2.91
N ALA A 30 6.07 19.84 3.63
CA ALA A 30 7.04 18.82 4.03
C ALA A 30 6.44 17.80 5.00
N ARG A 31 5.63 18.25 5.97
CA ARG A 31 4.93 17.35 6.91
C ARG A 31 3.92 16.46 6.20
N ARG A 32 3.15 17.00 5.26
CA ARG A 32 2.21 16.24 4.44
C ARG A 32 2.93 15.15 3.64
N MET A 33 4.01 15.52 2.94
CA MET A 33 4.81 14.58 2.15
C MET A 33 5.40 13.46 3.02
N ALA A 34 5.93 13.80 4.21
CA ALA A 34 6.46 12.82 5.14
C ALA A 34 5.38 11.87 5.67
N ALA A 35 4.18 12.38 5.94
CA ALA A 35 3.04 11.57 6.36
C ALA A 35 2.58 10.62 5.23
N GLU A 36 2.51 11.10 3.98
CA GLU A 36 2.15 10.30 2.81
C GLU A 36 3.14 9.15 2.57
N GLU A 37 4.45 9.42 2.58
CA GLU A 37 5.47 8.36 2.42
C GLU A 37 5.50 7.39 3.60
N GLY A 38 5.35 7.89 4.82
CA GLY A 38 5.26 7.04 6.01
C GLY A 38 4.03 6.14 5.99
N ALA A 39 2.89 6.65 5.50
CA ALA A 39 1.67 5.86 5.37
C ALA A 39 1.83 4.78 4.30
N LEU A 40 2.52 5.10 3.20
CA LEU A 40 2.82 4.13 2.15
C LEU A 40 3.78 3.03 2.64
N ALA A 41 4.79 3.37 3.45
CA ALA A 41 5.67 2.39 4.08
C ALA A 41 4.90 1.48 5.06
N LEU A 42 3.93 2.02 5.81
CA LEU A 42 3.04 1.22 6.64
C LEU A 42 2.13 0.31 5.80
N ALA A 43 1.68 0.77 4.63
CA ALA A 43 0.92 -0.04 3.69
C ALA A 43 1.75 -1.21 3.11
N GLU A 44 3.05 -1.01 2.85
CA GLU A 44 3.96 -2.11 2.47
C GLU A 44 4.06 -3.15 3.59
N LEU A 45 4.30 -2.72 4.81
CA LEU A 45 4.35 -3.63 5.97
C LEU A 45 3.02 -4.37 6.14
N ALA A 46 1.88 -3.69 5.90
CA ALA A 46 0.57 -4.31 5.94
C ALA A 46 0.41 -5.38 4.85
N LEU A 47 0.89 -5.12 3.63
CA LEU A 47 0.90 -6.10 2.53
C LEU A 47 1.75 -7.32 2.88
N GLU A 48 2.96 -7.13 3.41
CA GLU A 48 3.80 -8.26 3.83
C GLU A 48 3.19 -9.04 5.01
N SER A 49 2.51 -8.35 5.93
CA SER A 49 1.76 -8.98 7.02
C SER A 49 0.58 -9.79 6.49
N LEU A 50 -0.15 -9.26 5.50
CA LEU A 50 -1.24 -9.98 4.82
C LEU A 50 -0.71 -11.24 4.14
N LEU A 51 0.42 -11.14 3.42
CA LEU A 51 1.03 -12.29 2.76
C LEU A 51 1.38 -13.38 3.78
N ARG A 52 1.99 -13.02 4.92
CA ARG A 52 2.25 -13.97 6.03
C ARG A 52 0.97 -14.58 6.59
N GLU A 53 -0.09 -13.79 6.70
CA GLU A 53 -1.39 -14.25 7.17
C GLU A 53 -2.00 -15.30 6.24
N VAL A 54 -2.05 -15.02 4.93
CA VAL A 54 -2.65 -15.96 3.96
C VAL A 54 -1.76 -17.16 3.65
N THR A 55 -0.45 -17.07 3.93
CA THR A 55 0.48 -18.20 3.76
C THR A 55 0.89 -18.86 5.06
N GLU A 56 0.19 -18.62 6.18
CA GLU A 56 0.56 -19.11 7.52
C GLU A 56 0.79 -20.63 7.54
N HIS A 57 -0.05 -21.39 6.82
CA HIS A 57 0.03 -22.85 6.76
C HIS A 57 1.11 -23.38 5.81
N ALA A 58 1.61 -22.56 4.88
CA ALA A 58 2.56 -22.96 3.86
C ALA A 58 4.03 -22.95 4.33
N ARG A 59 4.30 -22.41 5.53
CA ARG A 59 5.64 -22.39 6.17
C ARG A 59 6.74 -21.84 5.26
N LEU A 60 6.44 -20.81 4.49
CA LEU A 60 7.41 -20.17 3.60
C LEU A 60 8.54 -19.51 4.40
N GLU A 61 9.77 -19.57 3.90
CA GLU A 61 10.94 -18.94 4.55
C GLU A 61 10.93 -17.42 4.40
N ARG A 62 10.39 -16.92 3.29
CA ARG A 62 10.35 -15.50 2.93
C ARG A 62 8.95 -15.08 2.55
N HIS A 63 8.65 -13.81 2.84
CA HIS A 63 7.33 -13.22 2.63
C HIS A 63 7.42 -11.83 1.97
N ALA A 64 8.53 -11.56 1.28
CA ALA A 64 8.69 -10.32 0.54
C ALA A 64 7.66 -10.29 -0.59
N TRP A 65 6.93 -9.19 -0.71
CA TRP A 65 5.83 -9.10 -1.69
C TRP A 65 6.33 -9.28 -3.14
N ARG A 66 7.53 -8.79 -3.45
CA ARG A 66 8.17 -8.94 -4.77
C ARG A 66 8.37 -10.41 -5.16
N GLU A 67 8.63 -11.28 -4.19
CA GLU A 67 8.82 -12.71 -4.40
C GLU A 67 7.45 -13.41 -4.52
N LEU A 68 6.56 -13.19 -3.55
CA LEU A 68 5.29 -13.92 -3.49
C LEU A 68 4.25 -13.51 -4.54
N LEU A 69 4.27 -12.24 -4.96
CA LEU A 69 3.43 -11.72 -6.04
C LEU A 69 4.12 -11.79 -7.41
N GLY A 70 5.39 -12.21 -7.45
CA GLY A 70 6.13 -12.46 -8.68
C GLY A 70 5.70 -13.76 -9.38
N PRO A 71 6.22 -14.00 -10.60
CA PRO A 71 5.91 -15.20 -11.39
C PRO A 71 6.38 -16.50 -10.72
N GLU A 72 7.36 -16.43 -9.81
CA GLU A 72 7.91 -17.58 -9.08
C GLU A 72 7.28 -17.77 -7.68
N GLY A 73 6.23 -17.02 -7.34
CA GLY A 73 5.57 -17.14 -6.05
C GLY A 73 4.96 -18.54 -5.83
N ALA A 74 4.85 -18.96 -4.57
CA ALA A 74 4.29 -20.28 -4.22
C ALA A 74 2.86 -20.48 -4.76
N GLU A 75 2.55 -21.70 -5.23
CA GLU A 75 1.24 -22.08 -5.79
C GLU A 75 0.17 -22.25 -4.68
N ILE A 76 -0.22 -21.13 -4.07
CA ILE A 76 -1.24 -21.02 -3.03
C ILE A 76 -2.41 -20.23 -3.61
N ALA A 77 -3.65 -20.69 -3.41
CA ALA A 77 -4.85 -20.12 -4.02
C ALA A 77 -5.00 -18.61 -3.72
N GLU A 78 -4.78 -18.21 -2.47
CA GLU A 78 -4.83 -16.81 -2.05
C GLU A 78 -3.74 -15.96 -2.72
N LEU A 79 -2.52 -16.51 -2.89
CA LEU A 79 -1.46 -15.83 -3.63
C LEU A 79 -1.79 -15.71 -5.11
N HIS A 80 -2.38 -16.73 -5.72
CA HIS A 80 -2.83 -16.68 -7.10
C HIS A 80 -3.86 -15.57 -7.32
N ARG A 81 -4.89 -15.50 -6.46
CA ARG A 81 -5.89 -14.43 -6.50
C ARG A 81 -5.26 -13.05 -6.35
N LEU A 82 -4.30 -12.88 -5.43
CA LEU A 82 -3.57 -11.63 -5.28
C LEU A 82 -2.71 -11.29 -6.51
N ARG A 83 -2.10 -12.27 -7.18
CA ARG A 83 -1.37 -12.04 -8.44
C ARG A 83 -2.31 -11.63 -9.57
N GLU A 84 -3.46 -12.30 -9.71
CA GLU A 84 -4.49 -11.90 -10.69
C GLU A 84 -4.98 -10.48 -10.45
N LEU A 85 -5.13 -10.09 -9.18
CA LEU A 85 -5.47 -8.72 -8.81
C LEU A 85 -4.33 -7.75 -9.16
N ALA A 86 -3.09 -8.08 -8.83
CA ALA A 86 -1.92 -7.26 -9.17
C ALA A 86 -1.71 -7.10 -10.69
N ALA A 87 -2.16 -8.07 -11.49
CA ALA A 87 -2.08 -8.02 -12.95
C ALA A 87 -3.16 -7.12 -13.59
N GLN A 88 -4.21 -6.73 -12.83
CA GLN A 88 -5.25 -5.81 -13.30
C GLN A 88 -4.79 -4.36 -13.12
N PRO A 89 -4.56 -3.58 -14.19
CA PRO A 89 -3.94 -2.25 -14.08
C PRO A 89 -4.70 -1.25 -13.21
N ASP A 90 -6.03 -1.36 -13.18
CA ASP A 90 -6.91 -0.47 -12.42
C ASP A 90 -7.17 -0.96 -10.98
N SER A 91 -6.53 -2.06 -10.56
CA SER A 91 -6.69 -2.58 -9.22
C SER A 91 -5.91 -1.76 -8.20
N TRP A 92 -6.40 -1.77 -6.95
CA TRP A 92 -5.70 -1.14 -5.84
C TRP A 92 -4.30 -1.74 -5.63
N LEU A 93 -4.13 -3.04 -5.88
CA LEU A 93 -2.87 -3.74 -5.65
C LEU A 93 -1.84 -3.42 -6.73
N ALA A 94 -2.26 -3.31 -7.99
CA ALA A 94 -1.39 -2.84 -9.07
C ALA A 94 -0.92 -1.40 -8.82
N TRP A 95 -1.85 -0.52 -8.42
CA TRP A 95 -1.51 0.85 -8.04
C TRP A 95 -0.54 0.89 -6.85
N LEU A 96 -0.80 0.12 -5.79
CA LEU A 96 0.04 0.06 -4.60
C LEU A 96 1.46 -0.40 -4.95
N ILE A 97 1.60 -1.49 -5.71
CA ILE A 97 2.90 -2.02 -6.14
C ILE A 97 3.71 -0.95 -6.88
N GLY A 98 3.09 -0.23 -7.84
CA GLY A 98 3.76 0.85 -8.56
C GLY A 98 4.23 1.99 -7.63
N ARG A 99 3.45 2.31 -6.58
CA ARG A 99 3.85 3.29 -5.56
C ARG A 99 4.98 2.77 -4.67
N LEU A 100 4.98 1.49 -4.29
CA LEU A 100 6.05 0.86 -3.50
C LEU A 100 7.37 0.79 -4.27
N GLU A 101 7.32 0.54 -5.57
CA GLU A 101 8.49 0.62 -6.44
C GLU A 101 9.07 2.04 -6.47
N ALA A 102 8.21 3.05 -6.60
CA ALA A 102 8.62 4.45 -6.54
C ALA A 102 9.17 4.82 -5.14
N LEU A 103 8.60 4.29 -4.06
CA LEU A 103 9.07 4.53 -2.69
C LEU A 103 10.50 4.02 -2.47
N HIS A 104 10.86 2.91 -3.11
CA HIS A 104 12.19 2.33 -3.04
C HIS A 104 13.19 2.98 -4.02
N ALA A 105 12.74 3.84 -4.92
CA ALA A 105 13.61 4.62 -5.79
C ALA A 105 14.20 5.84 -5.04
N SER A 106 15.33 6.36 -5.54
CA SER A 106 16.04 7.49 -4.91
C SER A 106 15.22 8.78 -4.84
N GLU A 107 14.21 8.93 -5.71
CA GLU A 107 13.37 10.13 -5.82
C GLU A 107 12.23 10.17 -4.80
N GLY A 108 11.93 9.05 -4.14
CA GLY A 108 10.73 8.91 -3.30
C GLY A 108 9.42 9.00 -4.08
N VAL A 109 8.30 9.10 -3.36
CA VAL A 109 6.95 9.17 -3.95
C VAL A 109 6.36 10.56 -3.83
N ALA A 110 6.63 11.23 -2.71
CA ALA A 110 6.08 12.54 -2.44
C ALA A 110 6.94 13.60 -3.15
N ARG A 111 6.33 14.33 -4.09
CA ARG A 111 7.02 15.37 -4.86
C ARG A 111 6.61 16.77 -4.41
N ARG A 112 7.62 17.62 -4.16
CA ARG A 112 7.44 19.06 -3.89
C ARG A 112 6.88 19.77 -5.13
N ARG A 113 6.02 20.76 -4.91
CA ARG A 113 5.58 21.72 -5.93
C ARG A 113 6.73 22.67 -6.28
N THR A 114 7.71 22.22 -7.07
CA THR A 114 8.76 23.14 -7.58
C THR A 114 8.22 23.93 -8.77
N GLY A 115 8.32 25.26 -8.68
CA GLY A 115 7.69 26.24 -9.57
C GLY A 115 8.15 26.27 -11.04
N ALA A 116 8.81 25.23 -11.56
CA ALA A 116 9.12 25.09 -12.98
C ALA A 116 7.96 24.49 -13.80
N ALA A 117 6.98 23.85 -13.13
CA ALA A 117 5.74 23.37 -13.73
C ALA A 117 4.61 24.42 -13.69
N ALA A 118 4.92 25.70 -13.48
CA ALA A 118 3.92 26.78 -13.47
C ALA A 118 3.35 27.13 -14.87
N GLY A 119 3.89 26.53 -15.94
CA GLY A 119 3.46 26.78 -17.33
C GLY A 119 2.81 25.60 -18.04
N LEU A 120 2.75 24.42 -17.42
CA LEU A 120 2.11 23.24 -17.97
C LEU A 120 1.15 22.71 -16.91
N ILE A 121 -0.13 22.74 -17.25
CA ILE A 121 -1.24 22.24 -16.43
C ILE A 121 -1.01 20.74 -16.18
N ALA A 122 -0.23 20.41 -15.16
CA ALA A 122 -0.35 19.15 -14.44
C ALA A 122 -1.48 19.34 -13.41
N VAL A 123 -2.71 19.33 -13.91
CA VAL A 123 -3.90 19.19 -13.06
C VAL A 123 -3.86 17.79 -12.47
N GLY A 124 -3.57 17.73 -11.17
CA GLY A 124 -3.65 16.52 -10.36
C GLY A 124 -2.30 15.85 -10.12
N SER A 125 -1.66 16.14 -8.98
CA SER A 125 -0.77 15.11 -8.39
C SER A 125 -0.32 15.42 -6.96
N ALA A 126 -0.31 16.69 -6.51
CA ALA A 126 0.21 16.99 -5.18
C ALA A 126 -0.79 16.60 -4.09
N ALA A 127 -2.03 17.13 -4.10
CA ALA A 127 -3.10 16.74 -3.17
C ALA A 127 -3.62 15.29 -3.39
N ALA A 128 -3.18 14.61 -4.45
CA ALA A 128 -3.76 13.33 -4.87
C ALA A 128 -3.20 12.11 -4.14
N LEU A 129 -1.93 12.12 -3.67
CA LEU A 129 -1.32 10.90 -3.14
C LEU A 129 -1.99 10.40 -1.84
N GLY A 130 -2.24 11.30 -0.89
CA GLY A 130 -2.94 10.95 0.36
C GLY A 130 -4.35 10.41 0.11
N ASP A 131 -5.12 11.05 -0.76
CA ASP A 131 -6.49 10.64 -1.11
C ASP A 131 -6.50 9.31 -1.88
N GLU A 132 -5.60 9.14 -2.86
CA GLU A 132 -5.43 7.89 -3.61
C GLU A 132 -5.01 6.75 -2.67
N LEU A 133 -4.07 7.00 -1.75
CA LEU A 133 -3.64 5.99 -0.78
C LEU A 133 -4.77 5.65 0.18
N TYR A 134 -5.55 6.62 0.66
CA TYR A 134 -6.73 6.34 1.48
C TYR A 134 -7.74 5.44 0.74
N GLY A 135 -8.03 5.74 -0.51
CA GLY A 135 -8.88 4.90 -1.37
C GLY A 135 -8.32 3.49 -1.55
N CYS A 136 -7.01 3.38 -1.79
CA CYS A 136 -6.30 2.10 -1.85
C CYS A 136 -6.44 1.30 -0.55
N LEU A 137 -6.30 1.94 0.61
CA LEU A 137 -6.45 1.29 1.92
C LEU A 137 -7.89 0.80 2.15
N GLN A 138 -8.91 1.55 1.72
CA GLN A 138 -10.30 1.08 1.79
C GLN A 138 -10.52 -0.16 0.91
N ALA A 139 -10.04 -0.13 -0.33
CA ALA A 139 -10.15 -1.26 -1.26
C ALA A 139 -9.40 -2.49 -0.74
N ALA A 140 -8.19 -2.31 -0.20
CA ALA A 140 -7.42 -3.37 0.43
C ALA A 140 -8.16 -4.00 1.61
N LYS A 141 -8.73 -3.20 2.52
CA LYS A 141 -9.52 -3.71 3.66
C LYS A 141 -10.72 -4.55 3.20
N ALA A 142 -11.42 -4.12 2.15
CA ALA A 142 -12.54 -4.88 1.59
C ALA A 142 -12.08 -6.22 1.00
N GLU A 143 -11.01 -6.23 0.21
CA GLU A 143 -10.44 -7.45 -0.38
C GLU A 143 -9.94 -8.42 0.70
N ILE A 144 -9.28 -7.91 1.73
CA ILE A 144 -8.79 -8.71 2.87
C ILE A 144 -9.95 -9.35 3.64
N ALA A 145 -11.06 -8.64 3.83
CA ALA A 145 -12.24 -9.22 4.45
C ALA A 145 -12.77 -10.40 3.62
N ALA A 146 -12.91 -10.22 2.30
CA ALA A 146 -13.34 -11.27 1.38
C ALA A 146 -12.39 -12.47 1.35
N LEU A 147 -11.08 -12.26 1.37
CA LEU A 147 -10.08 -13.34 1.45
C LEU A 147 -10.23 -14.15 2.74
N ARG A 148 -10.41 -13.48 3.88
CA ARG A 148 -10.57 -14.13 5.19
C ARG A 148 -11.86 -14.93 5.31
N GLU A 149 -12.94 -14.46 4.69
CA GLU A 149 -14.19 -15.22 4.60
C GLU A 149 -13.96 -16.50 3.82
N THR A 150 -13.32 -16.42 2.65
CA THR A 150 -13.02 -17.61 1.85
C THR A 150 -12.10 -18.60 2.56
N SER A 151 -11.08 -18.15 3.29
CA SER A 151 -10.17 -19.06 4.01
C SER A 151 -10.81 -19.72 5.26
N GLN A 152 -11.98 -19.27 5.73
CA GLN A 152 -12.72 -19.94 6.82
C GLN A 152 -13.60 -21.09 6.33
N GLU A 153 -13.87 -21.18 5.02
CA GLU A 153 -14.71 -22.22 4.43
C GLU A 153 -13.96 -23.54 4.14
N TRP A 154 -12.64 -23.58 4.35
CA TRP A 154 -11.77 -24.72 4.04
C TRP A 154 -11.06 -25.30 5.27
#